data_AF-A0A970GUK0-F1
#
_entry.id   AF-A0A970GUK0-F1
#
_cell.length_a   1.000
_cell.length_b   1.000
_cell.length_c   1.000
_cell.angle_alpha   90.00
_cell.angle_beta   90.00
_cell.angle_gamma   90.00
#
_symmetry.space_group_name_H-M   'P 1'
#
loop_
_entity.id
_entity.type
_entity.pdbx_description
1 polymer ?
#
loop_
_entity_poly.entity_id
_entity_poly.type
_entity_poly.pdbx_seq_one_letter_code
_entity_poly.pdbx_strand_id
1 'polypeptide(L)'
;VIMNRPLTAIDLSVDYLADRNQEASNIVLVFYAIIAMFSLYGIFAGIETVSLLQANLSYVGIRINVTPLKKGNFLLAGIIVALILNLLSNVILLIFISCVLKIPLFSELLYSAIIIIMGNLLGVALGVFIGASNKKSNDTKTLMGIVITLVLSFFSGMMGPDIKVFIDQKLPVLARLNPISIISNSLYRINLLGSTRNIREGFMVLSLYCMVLILASYIFLRRKKYDSV
;
A
#
# COMPACT_ATOMS: atom_id res chain seq x y z
N VAL A 1 -23.07 -20.27 44.68
CA VAL A 1 -23.60 -18.89 44.88
C VAL A 1 -24.32 -18.49 43.61
N ILE A 2 -25.65 -18.61 43.62
CA ILE A 2 -26.54 -18.36 42.49
C ILE A 2 -26.74 -16.84 42.44
N MET A 3 -26.18 -16.16 41.43
CA MET A 3 -26.41 -14.73 41.23
C MET A 3 -27.77 -14.52 40.55
N ASN A 4 -28.78 -14.39 41.42
CA ASN A 4 -30.08 -13.80 41.16
C ASN A 4 -29.90 -12.30 40.81
N ARG A 5 -29.62 -11.97 39.55
CA ARG A 5 -29.76 -10.59 39.05
C ARG A 5 -31.02 -10.50 38.18
N PRO A 6 -31.92 -9.54 38.44
CA PRO A 6 -33.14 -9.39 37.65
C PRO A 6 -32.79 -9.09 36.19
N LEU A 7 -33.40 -9.86 35.28
CA LEU A 7 -33.24 -9.80 33.81
C LEU A 7 -33.79 -8.50 33.18
N THR A 8 -34.11 -7.49 33.97
CA THR A 8 -34.79 -6.25 33.52
C THR A 8 -33.85 -5.10 33.15
N ALA A 9 -32.53 -5.34 33.12
CA ALA A 9 -31.51 -4.34 32.75
C ALA A 9 -30.66 -4.76 31.54
N ILE A 10 -31.13 -5.74 30.76
CA ILE A 10 -30.58 -5.97 29.42
C ILE A 10 -31.44 -5.13 28.49
N ASP A 11 -30.89 -4.00 28.11
CA ASP A 11 -31.46 -3.06 27.14
C ASP A 11 -31.53 -3.74 25.76
N LEU A 12 -32.52 -4.62 25.59
CA LEU A 12 -32.86 -5.33 24.35
C LEU A 12 -33.48 -4.38 23.30
N SER A 13 -33.48 -3.07 23.55
CA SER A 13 -33.88 -2.04 22.59
C SER A 13 -32.79 -1.72 21.57
N VAL A 14 -31.56 -2.19 21.80
CA VAL A 14 -30.49 -2.10 20.82
C VAL A 14 -30.50 -3.36 19.97
N ASP A 15 -31.14 -3.25 18.81
CA ASP A 15 -31.12 -4.27 17.77
C ASP A 15 -29.70 -4.40 17.18
N TYR A 16 -28.83 -5.15 17.88
CA TYR A 16 -27.50 -5.53 17.40
C TYR A 16 -27.55 -6.51 16.22
N LEU A 17 -28.76 -6.95 15.84
CA LEU A 17 -29.06 -7.75 14.65
C LEU A 17 -29.71 -6.89 13.55
N ALA A 18 -29.40 -5.60 13.49
CA ALA A 18 -29.56 -4.85 12.27
C ALA A 18 -28.60 -5.43 11.21
N ASP A 19 -29.07 -6.47 10.53
CA ASP A 19 -28.59 -7.07 9.28
C ASP A 19 -28.65 -6.07 8.10
N ARG A 20 -28.44 -4.78 8.39
CA ARG A 20 -28.37 -3.72 7.41
C ARG A 20 -26.91 -3.49 7.08
N ASN A 21 -26.54 -3.93 5.88
CA ASN A 21 -25.31 -3.59 5.14
C ASN A 21 -24.11 -4.53 5.28
N GLN A 22 -24.23 -5.81 5.65
CA GLN A 22 -23.07 -6.72 5.56
C GLN A 22 -22.60 -6.93 4.10
N GLU A 23 -23.52 -7.09 3.15
CA GLU A 23 -23.18 -7.24 1.73
C GLU A 23 -22.65 -5.94 1.09
N ALA A 24 -23.30 -4.81 1.38
CA ALA A 24 -22.84 -3.49 0.91
C ALA A 24 -21.48 -3.11 1.52
N SER A 25 -21.25 -3.42 2.81
CA SER A 25 -19.95 -3.24 3.47
C SER A 25 -18.87 -4.11 2.85
N ASN A 26 -19.19 -5.35 2.44
CA ASN A 26 -18.23 -6.24 1.78
C ASN A 26 -17.79 -5.69 0.42
N ILE A 27 -18.71 -5.18 -0.40
CA ILE A 27 -18.37 -4.55 -1.68
C ILE A 27 -17.47 -3.33 -1.45
N VAL A 28 -17.82 -2.46 -0.49
CA VAL A 28 -17.03 -1.26 -0.15
C VAL A 28 -15.63 -1.63 0.34
N LEU A 29 -15.49 -2.69 1.13
CA LEU A 29 -14.20 -3.21 1.59
C LEU A 29 -13.33 -3.68 0.43
N VAL A 30 -13.91 -4.34 -0.58
CA VAL A 30 -13.20 -4.71 -1.81
C VAL A 30 -12.72 -3.47 -2.57
N PHE A 31 -13.54 -2.42 -2.68
CA PHE A 31 -13.11 -1.16 -3.31
C PHE A 31 -11.96 -0.47 -2.58
N TYR A 32 -11.97 -0.43 -1.24
CA TYR A 32 -10.81 0.08 -0.49
C TYR A 32 -9.56 -0.77 -0.67
N ALA A 33 -9.70 -2.10 -0.77
CA ALA A 33 -8.58 -2.96 -1.13
C ALA A 33 -8.04 -2.63 -2.53
N ILE A 34 -8.92 -2.40 -3.51
CA ILE A 34 -8.52 -2.04 -4.89
C ILE A 34 -7.73 -0.72 -4.89
N ILE A 35 -8.21 0.29 -4.18
CA ILE A 35 -7.50 1.57 -4.03
C ILE A 35 -6.13 1.36 -3.36
N ALA A 36 -6.06 0.51 -2.33
CA ALA A 36 -4.81 0.18 -1.63
C ALA A 36 -3.79 -0.52 -2.55
N MET A 37 -4.24 -1.51 -3.34
CA MET A 37 -3.38 -2.21 -4.29
C MET A 37 -2.90 -1.29 -5.41
N PHE A 38 -3.79 -0.46 -5.95
CA PHE A 38 -3.44 0.49 -7.01
C PHE A 38 -2.46 1.55 -6.50
N SER A 39 -2.55 1.94 -5.22
CA SER A 39 -1.54 2.77 -4.57
C SER A 39 -0.17 2.09 -4.56
N LEU A 40 -0.08 0.77 -4.38
CA LEU A 40 1.20 0.05 -4.42
C LEU A 40 1.78 -0.16 -5.83
N TYR A 41 1.01 0.04 -6.91
CA TYR A 41 1.52 -0.09 -8.29
C TYR A 41 2.58 0.93 -8.69
N GLY A 42 2.88 1.91 -7.83
CA GLY A 42 4.12 2.70 -7.90
C GLY A 42 5.39 1.85 -7.88
N ILE A 43 5.28 0.56 -7.53
CA ILE A 43 6.35 -0.43 -7.60
C ILE A 43 6.99 -0.50 -9.00
N PHE A 44 6.22 -0.37 -10.08
CA PHE A 44 6.73 -0.46 -11.45
C PHE A 44 7.59 0.75 -11.80
N ALA A 45 7.08 1.95 -11.51
CA ALA A 45 7.84 3.18 -11.68
C ALA A 45 9.09 3.20 -10.79
N GLY A 46 9.01 2.67 -9.56
CA GLY A 46 10.16 2.49 -8.68
C GLY A 46 11.23 1.55 -9.24
N ILE A 47 10.84 0.42 -9.83
CA ILE A 47 11.77 -0.52 -10.48
C ILE A 47 12.43 0.14 -11.70
N GLU A 48 11.65 0.85 -12.52
CA GLU A 48 12.14 1.52 -13.72
C GLU A 48 13.15 2.62 -13.40
N THR A 49 12.89 3.46 -12.40
CA THR A 49 13.84 4.52 -11.98
C THR A 49 15.21 3.95 -11.60
N VAL A 50 15.25 2.79 -10.95
CA VAL A 50 16.50 2.12 -10.59
C VAL A 50 17.13 1.42 -11.80
N SER A 51 16.33 0.91 -12.73
CA SER A 51 16.80 0.33 -13.99
C SER A 51 17.51 1.38 -14.85
N LEU A 52 16.95 2.59 -14.96
CA LEU A 52 17.56 3.73 -15.64
C LEU A 52 18.84 4.23 -14.99
N LEU A 53 19.02 3.98 -13.68
CA LEU A 53 20.23 4.34 -12.93
C LEU A 53 21.34 3.28 -13.05
N GLN A 54 21.00 2.02 -13.28
CA GLN A 54 21.97 0.92 -13.40
C GLN A 54 22.55 0.84 -14.81
N ALA A 55 23.87 1.05 -14.95
CA ALA A 55 24.59 0.96 -16.21
C ALA A 55 24.49 -0.42 -16.88
N ASN A 56 24.27 -1.48 -16.11
CA ASN A 56 24.14 -2.85 -16.62
C ASN A 56 22.74 -3.15 -17.22
N LEU A 57 21.78 -2.24 -17.11
CA LEU A 57 20.39 -2.44 -17.54
C LEU A 57 19.91 -1.41 -18.56
N SER A 58 20.56 -0.24 -18.65
CA SER A 58 20.15 0.82 -19.57
C SER A 58 21.34 1.63 -20.11
N TYR A 59 21.28 1.97 -21.40
CA TYR A 59 22.20 2.93 -22.04
C TYR A 59 22.20 4.30 -21.35
N VAL A 60 21.06 4.72 -20.78
CA VAL A 60 20.94 5.94 -19.99
C VAL A 60 21.77 5.83 -18.70
N GLY A 61 21.74 4.66 -18.06
CA GLY A 61 22.51 4.36 -16.86
C GLY A 61 24.02 4.42 -17.08
N ILE A 62 24.51 3.99 -18.25
CA ILE A 62 25.93 4.12 -18.63
C ILE A 62 26.33 5.60 -18.65
N ARG A 63 25.56 6.46 -19.32
CA ARG A 63 25.85 7.89 -19.43
C ARG A 63 25.83 8.59 -18.07
N ILE A 64 24.82 8.30 -17.24
CA ILE A 64 24.71 8.86 -15.89
C ILE A 64 25.90 8.44 -15.01
N ASN A 65 26.42 7.23 -15.20
CA ASN A 65 27.54 6.72 -14.42
C ASN A 65 28.89 7.39 -14.76
N VAL A 66 29.03 7.92 -15.98
CA VAL A 66 30.24 8.62 -16.45
C VAL A 66 30.18 10.13 -16.12
N THR A 67 28.97 10.69 -15.92
CA THR A 67 28.81 12.10 -15.53
C THR A 67 29.14 12.35 -14.05
N PRO A 68 29.62 13.56 -13.67
CA PRO A 68 29.88 13.95 -12.28
C PRO A 68 28.60 14.22 -11.46
N LEU A 69 27.47 13.59 -11.82
CA LEU A 69 26.20 13.74 -11.15
C LEU A 69 26.15 12.88 -9.88
N LYS A 70 25.64 13.47 -8.79
CA LYS A 70 25.35 12.73 -7.55
C LYS A 70 24.18 11.78 -7.81
N LYS A 71 24.46 10.47 -7.95
CA LYS A 71 23.44 9.41 -8.15
C LYS A 71 22.27 9.46 -7.17
N GLY A 72 22.50 9.91 -5.94
CA GLY A 72 21.44 10.11 -4.94
C GLY A 72 20.41 11.16 -5.36
N ASN A 73 20.85 12.28 -5.95
CA ASN A 73 19.93 13.33 -6.42
C ASN A 73 19.10 12.83 -7.61
N PHE A 74 19.71 12.05 -8.51
CA PHE A 74 18.98 11.43 -9.62
C PHE A 74 17.95 10.40 -9.13
N LEU A 75 18.31 9.57 -8.14
CA LEU A 75 17.37 8.63 -7.51
C LEU A 75 16.21 9.37 -6.86
N LEU A 76 16.47 10.44 -6.10
CA LEU A 76 15.41 11.25 -5.48
C LEU A 76 14.49 11.90 -6.51
N ALA A 77 15.06 12.45 -7.59
CA ALA A 77 14.27 12.98 -8.70
C ALA A 77 13.39 11.89 -9.34
N GLY A 78 13.94 10.69 -9.57
CA GLY A 78 13.20 9.54 -10.08
C GLY A 78 12.05 9.13 -9.16
N ILE A 79 12.28 9.09 -7.84
CA ILE A 79 11.25 8.77 -6.84
C ILE A 79 10.12 9.83 -6.87
N ILE A 80 10.46 11.11 -6.96
CA ILE A 80 9.46 12.19 -7.03
C ILE A 80 8.61 12.06 -8.30
N VAL A 81 9.24 11.83 -9.46
CA VAL A 81 8.53 11.64 -10.74
C VAL A 81 7.63 10.40 -10.67
N ALA A 82 8.15 9.28 -10.17
CA ALA A 82 7.39 8.04 -10.01
C ALA A 82 6.18 8.23 -9.09
N LEU A 83 6.34 8.98 -8.00
CA LEU A 83 5.27 9.27 -7.04
C LEU A 83 4.20 10.16 -7.68
N ILE A 84 4.57 11.20 -8.42
CA ILE A 84 3.62 12.08 -9.12
C ILE A 84 2.81 11.30 -10.16
N LEU A 85 3.48 10.47 -10.96
CA LEU A 85 2.81 9.64 -11.97
C LEU A 85 1.81 8.68 -11.32
N ASN A 86 2.21 7.99 -10.25
CA ASN A 86 1.32 7.05 -9.57
C ASN A 86 0.16 7.74 -8.84
N LEU A 87 0.39 8.95 -8.29
CA LEU A 87 -0.69 9.76 -7.72
C LEU A 87 -1.69 10.21 -8.78
N LEU A 88 -1.23 10.64 -9.95
CA LEU A 88 -2.11 11.02 -11.06
C LEU A 88 -2.98 9.84 -11.48
N SER A 89 -2.40 8.65 -11.61
CA SER A 89 -3.15 7.42 -11.90
C SER A 89 -4.18 7.11 -10.81
N ASN A 90 -3.83 7.26 -9.53
CA ASN A 90 -4.78 7.07 -8.42
C ASN A 90 -5.93 8.08 -8.46
N VAL A 91 -5.66 9.35 -8.78
CA VAL A 91 -6.72 10.37 -8.93
C VAL A 91 -7.71 9.97 -10.03
N ILE A 92 -7.21 9.47 -11.17
CA ILE A 92 -8.08 8.97 -12.25
C ILE A 92 -8.96 7.82 -11.76
N LEU A 93 -8.39 6.86 -11.00
CA LEU A 93 -9.15 5.77 -10.40
C LEU A 93 -10.25 6.28 -9.44
N LEU A 94 -9.91 7.25 -8.58
CA LEU A 94 -10.88 7.82 -7.62
C LEU A 94 -12.02 8.56 -8.33
N ILE A 95 -11.71 9.32 -9.39
CA ILE A 95 -12.71 9.97 -10.24
C ILE A 95 -13.62 8.93 -10.88
N PHE A 96 -13.07 7.84 -11.41
CA PHE A 96 -13.87 6.77 -12.02
C PHE A 96 -14.85 6.17 -11.01
N ILE A 97 -14.38 5.83 -9.80
CA ILE A 97 -15.25 5.22 -8.79
C ILE A 97 -16.31 6.22 -8.29
N SER A 98 -15.96 7.49 -8.15
CA SER A 98 -16.87 8.51 -7.60
C SER A 98 -17.90 9.01 -8.62
N CYS A 99 -17.49 9.24 -9.86
CA CYS A 99 -18.32 9.85 -10.90
C CYS A 99 -19.08 8.81 -11.74
N VAL A 100 -18.42 7.72 -12.12
CA VAL A 100 -19.02 6.68 -12.99
C VAL A 100 -19.80 5.68 -12.15
N LEU A 101 -19.17 5.13 -11.11
CA LEU A 101 -19.81 4.09 -10.27
C LEU A 101 -20.72 4.66 -9.18
N LYS A 102 -20.57 5.95 -8.83
CA LYS A 102 -21.38 6.68 -7.84
C LYS A 102 -21.42 5.99 -6.46
N ILE A 103 -20.32 5.35 -6.06
CA ILE A 103 -20.23 4.69 -4.75
C ILE A 103 -19.74 5.72 -3.72
N PRO A 104 -20.50 5.97 -2.63
CA PRO A 104 -20.09 6.90 -1.58
C PRO A 104 -18.99 6.28 -0.71
N LEU A 105 -17.74 6.38 -1.18
CA LEU A 105 -16.56 5.82 -0.51
C LEU A 105 -15.87 6.79 0.46
N PHE A 106 -16.10 8.09 0.33
CA PHE A 106 -15.36 9.07 1.10
C PHE A 106 -16.29 9.98 1.87
N SER A 107 -16.21 9.92 3.20
CA SER A 107 -16.77 10.93 4.10
C SER A 107 -15.69 11.95 4.47
N GLU A 108 -14.48 11.47 4.77
CA GLU A 108 -13.32 12.28 5.16
C GLU A 108 -12.23 12.22 4.08
N LEU A 109 -12.35 13.10 3.08
CA LEU A 109 -11.46 13.14 1.91
C LEU A 109 -10.00 13.45 2.27
N LEU A 110 -9.77 14.34 3.24
CA LEU A 110 -8.42 14.77 3.60
C LEU A 110 -7.59 13.63 4.19
N TYR A 111 -8.14 12.91 5.18
CA TYR A 111 -7.45 11.78 5.81
C TYR A 111 -7.26 10.61 4.85
N SER A 112 -8.26 10.37 3.98
CA SER A 112 -8.17 9.35 2.93
C SER A 112 -7.04 9.65 1.94
N ALA A 113 -6.91 10.92 1.52
CA ALA A 113 -5.83 11.35 0.63
C ALA A 113 -4.44 11.13 1.24
N ILE A 114 -4.25 11.44 2.52
CA ILE A 114 -2.97 11.22 3.22
C ILE A 114 -2.58 9.74 3.22
N ILE A 115 -3.54 8.84 3.51
CA ILE A 115 -3.29 7.39 3.51
C ILE A 115 -2.95 6.89 2.10
N ILE A 116 -3.64 7.39 1.06
CA ILE A 116 -3.34 7.05 -0.34
C ILE A 116 -1.94 7.54 -0.73
N ILE A 117 -1.57 8.77 -0.38
CA ILE A 117 -0.22 9.32 -0.64
C ILE A 117 0.84 8.45 0.05
N MET A 118 0.62 8.03 1.29
CA MET A 118 1.53 7.12 1.98
C MET A 118 1.61 5.74 1.31
N GLY A 119 0.48 5.18 0.86
CA GLY A 119 0.45 3.95 0.08
C GLY A 119 1.25 4.07 -1.22
N ASN A 120 1.13 5.19 -1.93
CA ASN A 120 1.89 5.49 -3.13
C ASN A 120 3.39 5.55 -2.85
N LEU A 121 3.79 6.25 -1.79
CA LEU A 121 5.18 6.33 -1.36
C LEU A 121 5.74 4.93 -1.01
N LEU A 122 4.94 4.09 -0.34
CA LEU A 122 5.33 2.72 -0.01
C LEU A 122 5.51 1.87 -1.27
N GLY A 123 4.60 1.97 -2.23
CA GLY A 123 4.70 1.30 -3.53
C GLY A 123 5.99 1.66 -4.27
N VAL A 124 6.28 2.96 -4.39
CA VAL A 124 7.52 3.44 -5.03
C VAL A 124 8.76 2.96 -4.26
N ALA A 125 8.76 3.04 -2.93
CA ALA A 125 9.86 2.59 -2.08
C ALA A 125 10.13 1.07 -2.22
N LEU A 126 9.07 0.25 -2.26
CA LEU A 126 9.18 -1.19 -2.54
C LEU A 126 9.78 -1.43 -3.93
N GLY A 127 9.35 -0.67 -4.94
CA GLY A 127 9.85 -0.80 -6.31
C GLY A 127 11.34 -0.48 -6.41
N VAL A 128 11.76 0.62 -5.78
CA VAL A 128 13.16 1.01 -5.69
C VAL A 128 13.98 -0.07 -4.96
N PHE A 129 13.44 -0.65 -3.89
CA PHE A 129 14.10 -1.72 -3.15
C PHE A 129 14.31 -2.97 -4.00
N ILE A 130 13.28 -3.46 -4.68
CA ILE A 130 13.38 -4.63 -5.58
C ILE A 130 14.36 -4.33 -6.71
N GLY A 131 14.28 -3.13 -7.29
CA GLY A 131 15.18 -2.65 -8.33
C GLY A 131 16.65 -2.62 -7.89
N ALA A 132 16.91 -2.22 -6.65
CA ALA A 132 18.24 -2.06 -6.09
C ALA A 132 18.85 -3.37 -5.58
N SER A 133 18.05 -4.24 -4.96
CA SER A 133 18.52 -5.47 -4.28
C SER A 133 19.11 -6.51 -5.25
N ASN A 134 18.57 -6.63 -6.47
CA ASN A 134 18.96 -7.69 -7.41
C ASN A 134 19.75 -7.17 -8.62
N LYS A 135 20.66 -8.00 -9.17
CA LYS A 135 21.40 -7.78 -10.44
C LYS A 135 20.72 -8.47 -11.65
N LYS A 136 19.48 -8.95 -11.50
CA LYS A 136 18.71 -9.67 -12.54
C LYS A 136 18.18 -8.71 -13.63
N SER A 137 17.69 -9.27 -14.75
CA SER A 137 17.07 -8.52 -15.85
C SER A 137 15.87 -7.68 -15.40
N ASN A 138 15.54 -6.65 -16.17
CA ASN A 138 14.41 -5.76 -15.89
C ASN A 138 13.09 -6.56 -15.79
N ASP A 139 12.88 -7.50 -16.70
CA ASP A 139 11.66 -8.32 -16.76
C ASP A 139 11.52 -9.24 -15.54
N THR A 140 12.64 -9.74 -15.00
CA THR A 140 12.58 -10.54 -13.77
C THR A 140 12.21 -9.68 -12.57
N LYS A 141 12.65 -8.42 -12.54
CA LYS A 141 12.33 -7.49 -11.44
C LYS A 141 10.87 -7.08 -11.49
N THR A 142 10.31 -6.81 -12.67
CA THR A 142 8.88 -6.52 -12.82
C THR A 142 8.03 -7.72 -12.43
N LEU A 143 8.43 -8.94 -12.83
CA LEU A 143 7.76 -10.18 -12.40
C LEU A 143 7.77 -10.37 -10.87
N MET A 144 8.89 -10.08 -10.21
CA MET A 144 8.95 -10.07 -8.73
C MET A 144 7.96 -9.08 -8.13
N GLY A 145 7.88 -7.86 -8.69
CA GLY A 145 6.90 -6.86 -8.27
C GLY A 145 5.46 -7.37 -8.40
N ILE A 146 5.13 -8.00 -9.53
CA ILE A 146 3.79 -8.58 -9.77
C ILE A 146 3.46 -9.65 -8.72
N VAL A 147 4.35 -10.63 -8.53
CA VAL A 147 4.10 -11.72 -7.58
C VAL A 147 3.93 -11.20 -6.15
N ILE A 148 4.79 -10.28 -5.71
CA ILE A 148 4.69 -9.66 -4.38
C ILE A 148 3.33 -8.97 -4.23
N THR A 149 2.95 -8.15 -5.21
CA THR A 149 1.70 -7.38 -5.13
C THR A 149 0.47 -8.28 -5.12
N LEU A 150 0.46 -9.34 -5.94
CA LEU A 150 -0.63 -10.32 -5.99
C LEU A 150 -0.77 -11.10 -4.68
N VAL A 151 0.34 -11.55 -4.09
CA VAL A 151 0.34 -12.27 -2.81
C VAL A 151 -0.16 -11.36 -1.68
N LEU A 152 0.31 -10.11 -1.64
CA LEU A 152 -0.18 -9.12 -0.67
C LEU A 152 -1.69 -8.84 -0.87
N SER A 153 -2.15 -8.74 -2.12
CA SER A 153 -3.56 -8.49 -2.43
C SER A 153 -4.46 -9.66 -2.03
N PHE A 154 -3.99 -10.89 -2.27
CA PHE A 154 -4.65 -12.11 -1.82
C PHE A 154 -4.86 -12.09 -0.30
N PHE A 155 -3.80 -11.81 0.46
CA PHE A 155 -3.89 -11.75 1.91
C PHE A 155 -4.67 -10.55 2.45
N SER A 156 -4.99 -9.56 1.61
CA SER A 156 -5.83 -8.42 2.00
C SER A 156 -7.33 -8.74 1.91
N GLY A 157 -7.71 -9.93 1.43
CA GLY A 157 -9.10 -10.33 1.27
C GLY A 157 -9.76 -9.88 -0.04
N MET A 158 -8.98 -9.51 -1.06
CA MET A 158 -9.54 -9.13 -2.37
C MET A 158 -10.30 -10.25 -3.07
N MET A 159 -9.96 -11.51 -2.79
CA MET A 159 -10.63 -12.67 -3.39
C MET A 159 -11.98 -13.00 -2.75
N GLY A 160 -12.29 -12.39 -1.61
CA GLY A 160 -13.55 -12.58 -0.93
C GLY A 160 -13.47 -12.26 0.56
N PRO A 161 -14.60 -11.88 1.18
CA PRO A 161 -14.66 -11.57 2.60
C PRO A 161 -14.29 -12.78 3.47
N ASP A 162 -14.59 -14.00 3.04
CA ASP A 162 -14.25 -15.23 3.77
C ASP A 162 -12.74 -15.42 3.97
N ILE A 163 -11.94 -15.06 2.97
CA ILE A 163 -10.47 -15.14 3.05
C ILE A 163 -9.95 -14.13 4.08
N LYS A 164 -10.54 -12.94 4.14
CA LYS A 164 -10.18 -11.93 5.14
C LYS A 164 -10.49 -12.42 6.56
N VAL A 165 -11.68 -12.97 6.77
CA VAL A 165 -12.09 -13.53 8.06
C VAL A 165 -11.18 -14.69 8.47
N PHE A 166 -10.86 -15.59 7.53
CA PHE A 166 -9.95 -16.70 7.77
C PHE A 166 -8.55 -16.22 8.19
N ILE A 167 -7.98 -15.23 7.49
CA ILE A 167 -6.65 -14.71 7.80
C ILE A 167 -6.66 -13.96 9.14
N ASP A 168 -7.68 -13.15 9.42
CA ASP A 168 -7.78 -12.44 10.70
C ASP A 168 -7.90 -13.42 11.89
N GLN A 169 -8.55 -14.58 11.71
CA GLN A 169 -8.69 -15.60 12.74
C GLN A 169 -7.45 -16.50 12.89
N LYS A 170 -6.84 -16.93 11.79
CA LYS A 170 -5.76 -17.94 11.81
C LYS A 170 -4.35 -17.33 11.74
N LEU A 171 -4.21 -16.17 11.09
CA LEU A 171 -2.93 -15.49 10.85
C LEU A 171 -3.03 -13.97 11.13
N PRO A 172 -3.45 -13.56 12.34
CA PRO A 172 -3.67 -12.14 12.66
C PRO A 172 -2.39 -11.29 12.53
N VAL A 173 -1.22 -11.91 12.73
CA VAL A 173 0.08 -11.24 12.53
C VAL A 173 0.31 -10.89 11.05
N LEU A 174 -0.04 -11.79 10.13
CA LEU A 174 0.13 -11.56 8.69
C LEU A 174 -0.83 -10.49 8.18
N ALA A 175 -2.08 -10.50 8.65
CA ALA A 175 -3.06 -9.46 8.34
C ALA A 175 -2.61 -8.07 8.82
N ARG A 176 -1.99 -7.99 10.00
CA ARG A 176 -1.48 -6.74 10.57
C ARG A 176 -0.22 -6.21 9.87
N LEU A 177 0.61 -7.09 9.31
CA LEU A 177 1.84 -6.68 8.62
C LEU A 177 1.62 -6.32 7.15
N ASN A 178 0.61 -6.90 6.50
CA ASN A 178 0.33 -6.68 5.09
C ASN A 178 -0.01 -5.19 4.80
N PRO A 179 0.77 -4.48 3.97
CA PRO A 179 0.55 -3.05 3.72
C PRO A 179 -0.77 -2.78 2.99
N ILE A 180 -1.26 -3.69 2.13
CA ILE A 180 -2.55 -3.52 1.44
C ILE A 180 -3.70 -3.63 2.46
N SER A 181 -3.59 -4.57 3.41
CA SER A 181 -4.55 -4.73 4.49
C SER A 181 -4.56 -3.50 5.42
N ILE A 182 -3.39 -2.96 5.75
CA ILE A 182 -3.28 -1.73 6.56
C ILE A 182 -3.97 -0.55 5.86
N ILE A 183 -3.63 -0.28 4.60
CA ILE A 183 -4.19 0.86 3.85
C ILE A 183 -5.71 0.72 3.70
N SER A 184 -6.20 -0.45 3.27
CA SER A 184 -7.63 -0.69 3.07
C SER A 184 -8.42 -0.65 4.37
N ASN A 185 -7.90 -1.22 5.46
CA ASN A 185 -8.53 -1.13 6.78
C ASN A 185 -8.54 0.29 7.32
N SER A 186 -7.48 1.07 7.08
CA SER A 186 -7.44 2.49 7.44
C SER A 186 -8.50 3.28 6.68
N LEU A 187 -8.60 3.10 5.35
CA LEU A 187 -9.63 3.77 4.54
C LEU A 187 -11.04 3.37 4.95
N TYR A 188 -11.28 2.09 5.23
CA TYR A 188 -12.56 1.60 5.75
C TYR A 188 -12.92 2.26 7.09
N ARG A 189 -11.98 2.30 8.04
CA ARG A 189 -12.22 2.88 9.37
C ARG A 189 -12.48 4.38 9.33
N ILE A 190 -11.76 5.11 8.47
CA ILE A 190 -11.93 6.55 8.29
C ILE A 190 -13.33 6.85 7.76
N ASN A 191 -13.72 6.15 6.70
CA ASN A 191 -14.88 6.56 5.92
C ASN A 191 -16.20 5.95 6.41
N LEU A 192 -16.17 4.75 6.98
CA LEU A 192 -17.36 4.05 7.48
C LEU A 192 -17.54 4.13 9.00
N LEU A 193 -16.44 4.06 9.78
CA LEU A 193 -16.52 3.97 11.24
C LEU A 193 -16.29 5.32 11.96
N GLY A 194 -15.89 6.38 11.26
CA GLY A 194 -15.67 7.72 11.81
C GLY A 194 -14.66 7.78 12.97
N SER A 195 -13.85 6.73 13.16
CA SER A 195 -12.98 6.58 14.34
C SER A 195 -11.54 6.92 13.99
N THR A 196 -11.04 8.04 14.54
CA THR A 196 -9.70 8.57 14.26
C THR A 196 -8.58 8.00 15.13
N ARG A 197 -8.92 7.28 16.20
CA ARG A 197 -7.98 6.88 17.27
C ARG A 197 -6.86 5.92 16.82
N ASN A 198 -7.13 5.04 15.85
CA ASN A 198 -6.15 4.08 15.32
C ASN A 198 -5.57 4.48 13.95
N ILE A 199 -5.94 5.64 13.40
CA ILE A 199 -5.37 6.15 12.13
C ILE A 199 -3.88 6.43 12.31
N ARG A 200 -3.50 7.00 13.45
CA ARG A 200 -2.12 7.32 13.78
C ARG A 200 -1.23 6.08 13.78
N GLU A 201 -1.76 4.93 14.20
CA GLU A 201 -1.05 3.65 14.16
C GLU A 201 -0.78 3.21 12.73
N GLY A 202 -1.81 3.23 11.85
CA GLY A 202 -1.66 2.87 10.44
C GLY A 202 -0.65 3.76 9.72
N PHE A 203 -0.75 5.08 9.92
CA PHE A 203 0.20 6.05 9.39
C PHE A 203 1.63 5.82 9.89
N MET A 204 1.79 5.55 11.19
CA MET A 204 3.11 5.32 11.79
C MET A 204 3.77 4.04 11.23
N VAL A 205 3.00 2.96 11.06
CA VAL A 205 3.49 1.71 10.47
C VAL A 205 3.85 1.88 9.00
N LEU A 206 3.01 2.56 8.21
CA LEU A 206 3.28 2.88 6.79
C LEU A 206 4.57 3.71 6.65
N SER A 207 4.73 4.74 7.48
CA SER A 207 5.92 5.59 7.50
C SER A 207 7.19 4.79 7.86
N LEU A 208 7.10 3.90 8.85
CA LEU A 208 8.20 3.03 9.24
C LEU A 208 8.62 2.12 8.08
N TYR A 209 7.67 1.51 7.37
CA TYR A 209 7.97 0.69 6.19
C TYR A 209 8.69 1.48 5.10
N CYS A 210 8.18 2.67 4.75
CA CYS A 210 8.83 3.55 3.78
C CYS A 210 10.28 3.86 4.18
N MET A 211 10.50 4.23 5.45
CA MET A 211 11.82 4.57 5.97
C MET A 211 12.79 3.39 5.88
N VAL A 212 12.36 2.20 6.32
CA VAL A 212 13.18 0.97 6.26
C VAL A 212 13.52 0.59 4.81
N LEU A 213 12.54 0.64 3.90
CA LEU A 213 12.74 0.29 2.50
C LEU A 213 13.68 1.27 1.78
N ILE A 214 13.53 2.57 2.03
CA ILE A 214 14.41 3.59 1.45
C ILE A 214 15.84 3.44 2.00
N LEU A 215 16.01 3.23 3.30
CA LEU A 215 17.32 2.98 3.92
C LEU A 215 17.98 1.72 3.34
N ALA A 216 17.24 0.61 3.27
CA ALA A 216 17.75 -0.63 2.69
C ALA A 216 18.15 -0.45 1.22
N SER A 217 17.31 0.22 0.43
CA SER A 217 17.60 0.57 -0.97
C SER A 217 18.88 1.39 -1.10
N TYR A 218 19.06 2.41 -0.25
CA TYR A 218 20.25 3.25 -0.23
C TYR A 218 21.52 2.43 0.08
N ILE A 219 21.46 1.51 1.06
CA ILE A 219 22.58 0.63 1.42
C ILE A 219 22.95 -0.28 0.23
N PHE A 220 21.97 -0.91 -0.43
CA PHE A 220 22.22 -1.76 -1.59
C PHE A 220 22.83 -0.98 -2.76
N LEU A 221 22.33 0.23 -3.01
CA LEU A 221 22.84 1.09 -4.08
C LEU A 221 24.26 1.60 -3.79
N ARG A 222 24.58 1.86 -2.51
CA ARG A 222 25.93 2.24 -2.07
C ARG A 222 26.91 1.07 -2.18
N ARG A 223 26.53 -0.16 -1.85
CA ARG A 223 27.40 -1.34 -1.97
C ARG A 223 27.78 -1.65 -3.42
N LYS A 224 26.85 -1.47 -4.37
CA LYS A 224 27.14 -1.59 -5.82
C LYS A 224 28.16 -0.57 -6.34
N LYS A 225 28.50 0.46 -5.56
CA LYS A 225 29.52 1.46 -5.89
C LYS A 225 30.97 0.95 -5.67
N TYR A 226 31.15 -0.10 -4.87
CA TYR A 226 32.47 -0.64 -4.50
C TYR A 226 32.92 -1.84 -5.34
N ASP A 227 31.97 -2.48 -6.05
CA ASP A 227 32.15 -3.74 -6.80
C ASP A 227 32.32 -3.47 -8.31
N SER A 228 32.65 -2.24 -8.66
CA SER A 228 32.91 -1.80 -10.03
C SER A 228 34.18 -0.96 -10.02
N VAL A 229 35.30 -1.64 -9.82
CA VAL A 229 36.65 -1.21 -10.13
C VAL A 229 37.31 -2.33 -10.91
#